data_AF-A0A7V4FZF6-F1
#
_entry.id   AF-A0A7V4FZF6-F1
#
_cell.length_a   1.000
_cell.length_b   1.000
_cell.length_c   1.000
_cell.angle_alpha   90.00
_cell.angle_beta   90.00
_cell.angle_gamma   90.00
#
_symmetry.space_group_name_H-M   'P 1'
#
loop_
_entity.id
_entity.type
_entity.pdbx_description
1 polymer ?
#
loop_
_entity_poly.entity_id
_entity_poly.type
_entity_poly.pdbx_seq_one_letter_code
_entity_poly.pdbx_strand_id
1 'polypeptide(L)'
;MSPEEKLYRQLHELSMNMWWAWNPSVIKLFRDLDPEGFRASKHNPLKVVKSLTPERVRALAQDAALRARADRVYREFHAYVSPNAHTWAQTEAAPLRVRPVAYFSAEFGIHESLPIYSGGLGVLAGDHIKTASDLGLALVAVGLFYRESYFRQQIDAEGYQHAEYVTASEEFLAATRKLGPDGRPVMIHLPLGRERLFAQVWQVNVGRNQLLLLDTDVESNTPENRKLSARLYFGDQHTRIRQELLLGVGGIRALRASGIEWSGLHLNEGHSAFATLEYARLRMEETGADFWSVAQDVAQSTVFTNVSLRSPMFFIARATAPMLPAWVVPTKINSTLSRGSTQMGFTWKPLCTLRDGVIGSDCFAIHITDSRVNCLNDTRMI
;
A
#
# COMPACT_ATOMS: atom_id res chain seq x y z
N MET A 1 -16.52 19.33 27.03
CA MET A 1 -15.58 19.63 25.93
C MET A 1 -15.90 21.02 25.43
N SER A 2 -14.94 21.93 25.52
CA SER A 2 -15.09 23.30 25.04
C SER A 2 -15.21 23.35 23.50
N PRO A 3 -15.68 24.46 22.90
CA PRO A 3 -15.70 24.61 21.44
C PRO A 3 -14.32 24.45 20.79
N GLU A 4 -13.26 24.92 21.45
CA GLU A 4 -11.87 24.80 20.99
C GLU A 4 -11.41 23.35 20.98
N GLU A 5 -11.60 22.64 22.10
CA GLU A 5 -11.25 21.23 22.24
C GLU A 5 -11.99 20.37 21.21
N LYS A 6 -13.29 20.67 21.00
CA LYS A 6 -14.11 19.99 19.99
C LYS A 6 -13.54 20.18 18.59
N LEU A 7 -13.29 21.44 18.19
CA LEU A 7 -12.80 21.76 16.86
C LEU A 7 -11.43 21.12 16.60
N TYR A 8 -10.49 21.28 17.53
CA TYR A 8 -9.16 20.71 17.39
C TYR A 8 -9.21 19.18 17.24
N ARG A 9 -10.00 18.51 18.09
CA ARG A 9 -10.16 17.05 18.02
C ARG A 9 -10.72 16.61 16.67
N GLN A 10 -11.74 17.28 16.15
CA GLN A 10 -12.34 16.96 14.85
C GLN A 10 -11.32 17.11 13.71
N LEU A 11 -10.58 18.22 13.70
CA LEU A 11 -9.54 18.48 12.70
C LEU A 11 -8.41 17.46 12.79
N HIS A 12 -7.97 17.13 14.00
CA HIS A 12 -6.94 16.12 14.22
C HIS A 12 -7.38 14.74 13.72
N GLU A 13 -8.57 14.26 14.11
CA GLU A 13 -9.09 12.97 13.65
C GLU A 13 -9.27 12.91 12.13
N LEU A 14 -9.79 13.99 11.51
CA LEU A 14 -9.88 14.09 10.05
C LEU A 14 -8.49 14.05 9.38
N SER A 15 -7.47 14.66 9.99
CA SER A 15 -6.11 14.67 9.44
C SER A 15 -5.40 13.30 9.52
N MET A 16 -5.80 12.46 10.47
CA MET A 16 -5.20 11.14 10.72
C MET A 16 -5.78 10.01 9.84
N ASN A 17 -6.80 10.27 9.03
CA ASN A 17 -7.34 9.32 8.07
C ASN A 17 -7.20 9.87 6.65
N MET A 18 -6.50 9.16 5.77
CA MET A 18 -6.18 9.60 4.41
C MET A 18 -7.40 9.81 3.50
N TRP A 19 -8.63 9.53 3.95
CA TRP A 19 -9.86 9.90 3.24
C TRP A 19 -9.88 11.36 2.77
N TRP A 20 -9.25 12.25 3.54
CA TRP A 20 -9.10 13.64 3.14
C TRP A 20 -8.42 13.80 1.78
N ALA A 21 -7.54 12.87 1.35
CA ALA A 21 -6.75 13.00 0.14
C ALA A 21 -7.56 12.95 -1.16
N TRP A 22 -8.78 12.41 -1.13
CA TRP A 22 -9.69 12.41 -2.28
C TRP A 22 -11.08 12.99 -1.96
N ASN A 23 -11.24 13.63 -0.80
CA ASN A 23 -12.48 14.31 -0.42
C ASN A 23 -12.35 15.83 -0.55
N PRO A 24 -12.98 16.47 -1.55
CA PRO A 24 -12.87 17.92 -1.79
C PRO A 24 -13.33 18.78 -0.61
N SER A 25 -14.34 18.34 0.15
CA SER A 25 -14.87 19.08 1.31
C SER A 25 -13.84 19.13 2.45
N VAL A 26 -13.13 18.01 2.69
CA VAL A 26 -12.09 17.94 3.72
C VAL A 26 -10.87 18.76 3.29
N ILE A 27 -10.43 18.64 2.03
CA ILE A 27 -9.30 19.44 1.49
C ILE A 27 -9.59 20.93 1.63
N LYS A 28 -10.80 21.36 1.26
CA LYS A 28 -11.23 22.76 1.38
C LYS A 28 -11.22 23.22 2.83
N LEU A 29 -11.71 22.39 3.76
CA LEU A 29 -11.70 22.71 5.19
C LEU A 29 -10.28 23.03 5.67
N PHE A 30 -9.29 22.17 5.41
CA PHE A 30 -7.91 22.40 5.85
C PHE A 30 -7.23 23.59 5.16
N ARG A 31 -7.49 23.77 3.86
CA ARG A 31 -7.01 24.94 3.12
C ARG A 31 -7.51 26.26 3.70
N ASP A 32 -8.77 26.31 4.13
CA ASP A 32 -9.39 27.52 4.66
C ASP A 32 -8.93 27.84 6.11
N LEU A 33 -8.35 26.88 6.85
CA LEU A 33 -7.80 27.13 8.19
C LEU A 33 -6.56 28.03 8.15
N ASP A 34 -5.67 27.72 7.21
CA ASP A 34 -4.40 28.39 6.98
C ASP A 34 -3.93 28.12 5.53
N PRO A 35 -4.31 28.97 4.56
CA PRO A 35 -3.95 28.76 3.15
C PRO A 35 -2.45 28.74 2.89
N GLU A 36 -1.67 29.53 3.64
CA GLU A 36 -0.22 29.61 3.47
C GLU A 36 0.46 28.40 4.11
N GLY A 37 0.08 28.06 5.35
CA GLY A 37 0.55 26.85 6.03
C GLY A 37 0.20 25.58 5.25
N PHE A 38 -0.99 25.52 4.65
CA PHE A 38 -1.39 24.37 3.82
C PHE A 38 -0.49 24.22 2.59
N ARG A 39 -0.18 25.30 1.86
CA ARG A 39 0.77 25.25 0.73
C ARG A 39 2.19 24.91 1.20
N ALA A 40 2.68 25.57 2.26
CA ALA A 40 4.02 25.35 2.80
C ALA A 40 4.23 23.91 3.31
N SER A 41 3.16 23.29 3.81
CA SER A 41 3.18 21.90 4.30
C SER A 41 3.19 20.82 3.21
N LYS A 42 3.12 21.21 1.92
CA LYS A 42 2.78 20.32 0.79
C LYS A 42 1.42 19.64 1.01
N HIS A 43 0.43 20.47 1.29
CA HIS A 43 -0.97 20.05 1.44
C HIS A 43 -1.17 18.94 2.49
N ASN A 44 -0.39 18.92 3.57
CA ASN A 44 -0.50 17.93 4.64
C ASN A 44 -1.38 18.47 5.79
N PRO A 45 -2.62 17.96 5.95
CA PRO A 45 -3.52 18.43 7.00
C PRO A 45 -2.98 18.28 8.41
N LEU A 46 -2.24 17.19 8.70
CA LEU A 46 -1.71 16.93 10.04
C LEU A 46 -0.66 17.98 10.43
N LYS A 47 0.19 18.39 9.48
CA LYS A 47 1.13 19.50 9.67
C LYS A 47 0.39 20.79 10.00
N VAL A 48 -0.66 21.13 9.23
CA VAL A 48 -1.47 22.34 9.48
C VAL A 48 -2.10 22.29 10.86
N VAL A 49 -2.72 21.18 11.27
CA VAL A 49 -3.35 21.06 12.59
C VAL A 49 -2.33 21.19 13.71
N LYS A 50 -1.16 20.54 13.57
CA LYS A 50 -0.10 20.60 14.58
C LYS A 50 0.57 21.97 14.68
N SER A 51 0.55 22.78 13.62
CA SER A 51 1.10 24.13 13.65
C SER A 51 0.15 25.18 14.23
N LEU A 52 -1.12 24.85 14.53
CA LEU A 52 -2.06 25.79 15.14
C LEU A 52 -1.70 26.07 16.60
N THR A 53 -1.50 27.34 16.94
CA THR A 53 -1.33 27.78 18.33
C THR A 53 -2.66 27.74 19.09
N PRO A 54 -2.67 27.63 20.44
CA PRO A 54 -3.89 27.70 21.23
C PRO A 54 -4.71 28.98 20.99
N GLU A 55 -4.04 30.11 20.72
CA GLU A 55 -4.66 31.38 20.36
C GLU A 55 -5.38 31.28 19.01
N ARG A 56 -4.73 30.65 18.03
CA ARG A 56 -5.31 30.45 16.69
C ARG A 56 -6.51 29.52 16.75
N VAL A 57 -6.45 28.43 17.52
CA VAL A 57 -7.59 27.53 17.72
C VAL A 57 -8.76 28.26 18.38
N ARG A 58 -8.51 29.08 19.41
CA ARG A 58 -9.53 29.93 20.05
C ARG A 58 -10.20 30.87 19.05
N ALA A 59 -9.42 31.56 18.21
CA ALA A 59 -9.97 32.44 17.18
C ALA A 59 -10.81 31.68 16.15
N LEU A 60 -10.32 30.54 15.66
CA LEU A 60 -11.05 29.69 14.70
C LEU A 60 -12.35 29.12 15.31
N ALA A 61 -12.35 28.79 16.60
CA ALA A 61 -13.53 28.29 17.31
C ALA A 61 -14.63 29.35 17.48
N GLN A 62 -14.32 30.64 17.34
CA GLN A 62 -15.32 31.73 17.35
C GLN A 62 -16.03 31.88 16.01
N ASP A 63 -15.44 31.42 14.90
CA ASP A 63 -16.06 31.42 13.58
C ASP A 63 -17.17 30.35 13.50
N ALA A 64 -18.43 30.80 13.55
CA ALA A 64 -19.60 29.94 13.45
C ALA A 64 -19.70 29.22 12.09
N ALA A 65 -19.29 29.86 11.00
CA ALA A 65 -19.36 29.27 9.67
C ALA A 65 -18.31 28.16 9.51
N LEU A 66 -17.09 28.36 10.03
CA LEU A 66 -16.06 27.32 10.05
C LEU A 66 -16.49 26.12 10.88
N ARG A 67 -17.00 26.35 12.11
CA ARG A 67 -17.49 25.26 12.97
C ARG A 67 -18.60 24.46 12.31
N ALA A 68 -19.57 25.12 11.67
CA ALA A 68 -20.64 24.43 10.95
C ALA A 68 -20.09 23.56 9.80
N ARG A 69 -19.07 24.03 9.07
CA ARG A 69 -18.39 23.23 8.03
C ARG A 69 -17.64 22.05 8.65
N ALA A 70 -16.88 22.25 9.72
CA ALA A 70 -16.15 21.19 10.42
C ALA A 70 -17.12 20.11 10.94
N ASP A 71 -18.22 20.51 11.59
CA ASP A 71 -19.26 19.59 12.08
C ASP A 71 -19.94 18.81 10.95
N ARG A 72 -20.17 19.44 9.79
CA ARG A 72 -20.73 18.75 8.62
C ARG A 72 -19.75 17.70 8.09
N VAL A 73 -18.52 18.09 7.79
CA VAL A 73 -17.48 17.20 7.24
C VAL A 73 -17.17 16.06 8.21
N TYR A 74 -17.12 16.33 9.51
CA TYR A 74 -16.90 15.31 10.53
C TYR A 74 -18.06 14.30 10.61
N ARG A 75 -19.31 14.74 10.47
CA ARG A 75 -20.46 13.82 10.37
C ARG A 75 -20.41 12.99 9.08
N GLU A 76 -20.06 13.60 7.95
CA GLU A 76 -19.87 12.90 6.68
C GLU A 76 -18.77 11.82 6.80
N PHE A 77 -17.65 12.15 7.43
CA PHE A 77 -16.56 11.20 7.71
C PHE A 77 -17.05 10.00 8.53
N HIS A 78 -17.72 10.25 9.65
CA HIS A 78 -18.23 9.16 10.51
C HIS A 78 -19.32 8.33 9.84
N ALA A 79 -20.17 8.95 9.02
CA ALA A 79 -21.13 8.22 8.19
C ALA A 79 -20.41 7.37 7.13
N TYR A 80 -19.34 7.89 6.54
CA TYR A 80 -18.51 7.17 5.58
C TYR A 80 -17.84 5.96 6.25
N VAL A 81 -17.02 6.15 7.30
CA VAL A 81 -16.26 5.05 7.91
C VAL A 81 -17.09 4.10 8.78
N SER A 82 -18.39 4.37 8.96
CA SER A 82 -19.26 3.53 9.78
C SER A 82 -19.30 2.08 9.25
N PRO A 83 -19.18 1.07 10.14
CA PRO A 83 -19.40 -0.33 9.78
C PRO A 83 -20.81 -0.62 9.23
N ASN A 84 -21.77 0.28 9.49
CA ASN A 84 -23.17 0.20 9.06
C ASN A 84 -23.45 1.08 7.83
N ALA A 85 -22.42 1.63 7.18
CA ALA A 85 -22.59 2.41 5.96
C ALA A 85 -23.15 1.52 4.83
N HIS A 86 -24.13 2.05 4.10
CA HIS A 86 -24.74 1.39 2.94
C HIS A 86 -23.79 1.49 1.75
N THR A 87 -22.91 0.50 1.59
CA THR A 87 -21.94 0.44 0.50
C THR A 87 -22.32 -0.62 -0.53
N TRP A 88 -21.76 -0.52 -1.74
CA TRP A 88 -21.94 -1.54 -2.78
C TRP A 88 -21.52 -2.93 -2.29
N ALA A 89 -20.38 -3.04 -1.59
CA ALA A 89 -19.92 -4.32 -1.05
C ALA A 89 -20.85 -4.90 0.02
N GLN A 90 -21.66 -4.07 0.70
CA GLN A 90 -22.66 -4.58 1.63
C GLN A 90 -23.76 -5.39 0.92
N THR A 91 -24.15 -5.00 -0.29
CA THR A 91 -25.19 -5.68 -1.06
C THR A 91 -24.61 -6.80 -1.92
N GLU A 92 -23.51 -6.54 -2.62
CA GLU A 92 -23.01 -7.45 -3.68
C GLU A 92 -21.84 -8.34 -3.24
N ALA A 93 -21.13 -8.00 -2.14
CA ALA A 93 -19.88 -8.67 -1.76
C ALA A 93 -19.82 -9.01 -0.26
N ALA A 94 -20.98 -9.34 0.34
CA ALA A 94 -21.09 -9.63 1.76
C ALA A 94 -20.08 -10.67 2.29
N PRO A 95 -19.73 -11.77 1.58
CA PRO A 95 -18.73 -12.73 2.06
C PRO A 95 -17.34 -12.12 2.27
N LEU A 96 -16.95 -11.14 1.44
CA LEU A 96 -15.65 -10.47 1.56
C LEU A 96 -15.57 -9.57 2.80
N ARG A 97 -16.69 -9.25 3.47
CA ARG A 97 -16.69 -8.44 4.69
C ARG A 97 -16.16 -9.17 5.92
N VAL A 98 -16.22 -10.50 5.95
CA VAL A 98 -15.84 -11.30 7.13
C VAL A 98 -14.31 -11.34 7.28
N ARG A 99 -13.60 -11.46 6.15
CA ARG A 99 -12.14 -11.53 6.09
C ARG A 99 -11.64 -10.71 4.90
N PRO A 100 -10.86 -9.65 5.11
CA PRO A 100 -10.37 -8.81 4.02
C PRO A 100 -9.51 -9.59 3.01
N VAL A 101 -9.40 -9.04 1.81
CA VAL A 101 -8.34 -9.41 0.86
C VAL A 101 -7.04 -8.74 1.32
N ALA A 102 -5.95 -9.50 1.38
CA ALA A 102 -4.63 -8.95 1.67
C ALA A 102 -3.95 -8.50 0.37
N TYR A 103 -3.83 -7.19 0.19
CA TYR A 103 -3.30 -6.57 -1.03
C TYR A 103 -1.85 -6.13 -0.84
N PHE A 104 -0.92 -6.82 -1.50
CA PHE A 104 0.51 -6.56 -1.37
C PHE A 104 1.00 -5.70 -2.53
N SER A 105 1.71 -4.63 -2.22
CA SER A 105 2.44 -3.85 -3.22
C SER A 105 3.72 -3.27 -2.65
N ALA A 106 4.72 -3.10 -3.51
CA ALA A 106 5.95 -2.40 -3.15
C ALA A 106 5.70 -0.91 -2.92
N GLU A 107 4.73 -0.29 -3.61
CA GLU A 107 4.50 1.14 -3.55
C GLU A 107 3.00 1.50 -3.50
N PHE A 108 2.68 2.65 -2.88
CA PHE A 108 1.31 3.17 -2.76
C PHE A 108 1.24 4.69 -2.99
N GLY A 109 0.66 5.09 -4.12
CA GLY A 109 0.45 6.48 -4.53
C GLY A 109 -0.85 7.04 -3.98
N ILE A 110 -0.89 7.35 -2.68
CA ILE A 110 -2.09 7.90 -2.04
C ILE A 110 -2.10 9.43 -2.11
N HIS A 111 -1.06 10.07 -1.57
CA HIS A 111 -0.87 11.51 -1.51
C HIS A 111 0.62 11.84 -1.24
N GLU A 112 1.09 13.02 -1.65
CA GLU A 112 2.49 13.47 -1.48
C GLU A 112 2.96 13.56 -0.01
N SER A 113 2.02 13.59 0.94
CA SER A 113 2.31 13.57 2.38
C SER A 113 2.72 12.19 2.90
N LEU A 114 2.47 11.12 2.13
CA LEU A 114 2.90 9.75 2.39
C LEU A 114 3.70 9.26 1.17
N PRO A 115 4.97 9.65 1.05
CA PRO A 115 5.72 9.52 -0.20
C PRO A 115 6.34 8.12 -0.32
N ILE A 116 5.49 7.10 -0.46
CA ILE A 116 5.88 5.68 -0.54
C ILE A 116 5.66 5.10 -1.95
N TYR A 117 5.85 5.92 -2.99
CA TYR A 117 5.72 5.50 -4.39
C TYR A 117 6.65 6.28 -5.32
N SER A 118 6.88 5.74 -6.51
CA SER A 118 7.71 6.33 -7.57
C SER A 118 6.99 6.51 -8.90
N GLY A 119 5.97 5.70 -9.21
CA GLY A 119 5.34 5.73 -10.53
C GLY A 119 3.94 5.13 -10.60
N GLY A 120 3.57 4.69 -11.81
CA GLY A 120 2.21 4.26 -12.14
C GLY A 120 1.74 3.00 -11.40
N LEU A 121 2.64 2.07 -11.05
CA LEU A 121 2.29 0.88 -10.26
C LEU A 121 1.78 1.30 -8.87
N GLY A 122 2.44 2.27 -8.24
CA GLY A 122 2.04 2.84 -6.96
C GLY A 122 0.75 3.64 -7.07
N VAL A 123 0.57 4.45 -8.12
CA VAL A 123 -0.71 5.16 -8.36
C VAL A 123 -1.86 4.16 -8.47
N LEU A 124 -1.69 3.09 -9.25
CA LEU A 124 -2.68 2.01 -9.35
C LEU A 124 -2.99 1.37 -7.99
N ALA A 125 -1.97 1.05 -7.19
CA ALA A 125 -2.15 0.51 -5.84
C ALA A 125 -2.91 1.48 -4.93
N GLY A 126 -2.60 2.78 -5.03
CA GLY A 126 -3.28 3.86 -4.32
C GLY A 126 -4.76 3.97 -4.71
N ASP A 127 -5.07 3.89 -6.00
CA ASP A 127 -6.44 3.95 -6.49
C ASP A 127 -7.24 2.69 -6.15
N HIS A 128 -6.61 1.52 -6.12
CA HIS A 128 -7.24 0.29 -5.63
C HIS A 128 -7.69 0.42 -4.17
N ILE A 129 -6.82 0.89 -3.27
CA ILE A 129 -7.19 1.01 -1.85
C ILE A 129 -8.25 2.09 -1.62
N LYS A 130 -8.19 3.21 -2.36
CA LYS A 130 -9.21 4.28 -2.33
C LYS A 130 -10.56 3.77 -2.84
N THR A 131 -10.58 3.10 -3.98
CA THR A 131 -11.80 2.55 -4.58
C THR A 131 -12.39 1.45 -3.71
N ALA A 132 -11.56 0.53 -3.20
CA ALA A 132 -12.00 -0.49 -2.26
C ALA A 132 -12.62 0.16 -1.01
N SER A 133 -12.05 1.27 -0.55
CA SER A 133 -12.61 2.03 0.56
C SER A 133 -13.98 2.59 0.19
N ASP A 134 -14.13 3.28 -0.94
CA ASP A 134 -15.40 3.88 -1.37
C ASP A 134 -16.50 2.85 -1.58
N LEU A 135 -16.18 1.70 -2.18
CA LEU A 135 -17.08 0.57 -2.38
C LEU A 135 -17.39 -0.21 -1.09
N GLY A 136 -16.62 0.02 -0.02
CA GLY A 136 -16.71 -0.73 1.24
C GLY A 136 -16.22 -2.17 1.15
N LEU A 137 -15.36 -2.48 0.18
CA LEU A 137 -14.68 -3.77 0.06
C LEU A 137 -13.64 -3.88 1.16
N ALA A 138 -13.71 -4.94 1.97
CA ALA A 138 -12.74 -5.17 3.02
C ALA A 138 -11.39 -5.55 2.41
N LEU A 139 -10.44 -4.64 2.55
CA LEU A 139 -9.08 -4.79 2.03
C LEU A 139 -8.08 -4.32 3.08
N VAL A 140 -7.06 -5.13 3.31
CA VAL A 140 -5.88 -4.76 4.10
C VAL A 140 -4.69 -4.73 3.17
N ALA A 141 -4.09 -3.55 3.01
CA ALA A 141 -2.93 -3.39 2.16
C ALA A 141 -1.65 -3.61 2.96
N VAL A 142 -0.61 -4.13 2.32
CA VAL A 142 0.70 -4.38 2.92
C VAL A 142 1.78 -3.82 2.01
N GLY A 143 2.67 -3.00 2.57
CA GLY A 143 3.80 -2.37 1.88
C GLY A 143 4.99 -2.14 2.81
N LEU A 144 6.00 -1.44 2.29
CA LEU A 144 7.18 -1.04 3.06
C LEU A 144 7.10 0.44 3.44
N PHE A 145 7.63 0.77 4.61
CA PHE A 145 7.71 2.16 5.06
C PHE A 145 8.99 2.81 4.54
N TYR A 146 8.90 3.55 3.44
CA TYR A 146 10.03 4.31 2.89
C TYR A 146 10.21 5.66 3.56
N ARG A 147 11.02 5.70 4.63
CA ARG A 147 11.32 6.93 5.38
C ARG A 147 11.93 8.03 4.51
N GLU A 148 12.72 7.68 3.51
CA GLU A 148 13.41 8.63 2.62
C GLU A 148 12.75 8.75 1.24
N SER A 149 11.56 8.15 1.04
CA SER A 149 10.83 8.15 -0.23
C SER A 149 11.64 7.53 -1.39
N TYR A 150 11.31 7.90 -2.62
CA TYR A 150 12.10 7.67 -3.83
C TYR A 150 13.21 8.72 -3.93
N PHE A 151 12.94 9.92 -4.46
CA PHE A 151 13.80 11.11 -4.32
C PHE A 151 13.04 12.36 -4.79
N ARG A 152 13.52 13.54 -4.40
CA ARG A 152 13.13 14.82 -5.01
C ARG A 152 14.13 15.17 -6.10
N GLN A 153 13.63 15.36 -7.31
CA GLN A 153 14.43 15.78 -8.45
C GLN A 153 14.81 17.25 -8.31
N GLN A 154 16.09 17.55 -8.40
CA GLN A 154 16.60 18.90 -8.61
C GLN A 154 17.38 18.93 -9.93
N ILE A 155 17.18 19.97 -10.74
CA ILE A 155 17.93 20.20 -11.96
C ILE A 155 18.81 21.43 -11.72
N ASP A 156 20.13 21.28 -11.90
CA ASP A 156 21.07 22.40 -11.74
C ASP A 156 21.07 23.35 -12.96
N ALA A 157 21.87 24.41 -12.89
CA ALA A 157 21.95 25.41 -13.96
C ALA A 157 22.52 24.83 -15.27
N GLU A 158 23.26 23.73 -15.16
CA GLU A 158 23.89 22.99 -16.26
C GLU A 158 22.97 21.91 -16.86
N GLY A 159 21.78 21.70 -16.28
CA GLY A 159 20.79 20.73 -16.73
C GLY A 159 21.00 19.31 -16.22
N TYR A 160 21.91 19.09 -15.26
CA TYR A 160 22.10 17.79 -14.63
C TYR A 160 21.06 17.54 -13.54
N GLN A 161 20.64 16.28 -13.46
CA GLN A 161 19.74 15.81 -12.42
C GLN A 161 20.50 15.43 -11.16
N HIS A 162 20.06 15.99 -10.03
CA HIS A 162 20.47 15.64 -8.69
C HIS A 162 19.31 15.01 -7.92
N ALA A 163 19.60 13.96 -7.15
CA ALA A 163 18.63 13.29 -6.29
C ALA A 163 18.78 13.76 -4.85
N GLU A 164 17.75 14.44 -4.33
CA GLU A 164 17.66 14.81 -2.93
C GLU A 164 16.77 13.82 -2.18
N TYR A 165 17.27 13.22 -1.10
CA TYR A 165 16.52 12.29 -0.26
C TYR A 165 16.10 13.01 1.02
N VAL A 166 14.79 13.14 1.25
CA VAL A 166 14.24 13.82 2.43
C VAL A 166 13.62 12.78 3.33
N THR A 167 14.09 12.71 4.57
CA THR A 167 13.50 11.84 5.59
C THR A 167 12.15 12.41 6.05
N ALA A 168 11.10 11.62 5.93
CA ALA A 168 9.80 11.94 6.47
C ALA A 168 9.86 11.93 8.01
N SER A 169 9.40 13.02 8.63
CA SER A 169 9.23 13.05 10.09
C SER A 169 8.02 12.21 10.49
N GLU A 170 8.24 11.24 11.37
CA GLU A 170 7.18 10.41 11.98
C GLU A 170 6.06 11.26 12.58
N GLU A 171 6.39 12.44 13.12
CA GLU A 171 5.43 13.33 13.75
C GLU A 171 4.34 13.81 12.77
N PHE A 172 4.66 13.91 11.48
CA PHE A 172 3.77 14.49 10.47
C PHE A 172 3.18 13.46 9.52
N LEU A 173 3.28 12.18 9.88
CA LEU A 173 2.66 11.09 9.14
C LEU A 173 1.33 10.71 9.79
N ALA A 174 0.30 10.56 8.97
CA ALA A 174 -1.01 10.03 9.37
C ALA A 174 -0.93 8.50 9.59
N ALA A 175 0.03 8.07 10.39
CA ALA A 175 0.37 6.69 10.70
C ALA A 175 0.45 6.50 12.22
N THR A 176 0.07 5.31 12.68
CA THR A 176 0.20 4.92 14.09
C THR A 176 0.84 3.54 14.17
N ARG A 177 1.44 3.19 15.31
CA ARG A 177 1.93 1.82 15.49
C ARG A 177 0.75 0.85 15.50
N LYS A 178 0.81 -0.19 14.66
CA LYS A 178 -0.24 -1.22 14.65
C LYS A 178 -0.21 -1.94 15.99
N LEU A 179 -1.34 -2.01 16.67
CA LEU A 179 -1.48 -2.79 17.89
C LEU A 179 -1.95 -4.20 17.55
N GLY A 180 -1.38 -5.19 18.23
CA GLY A 180 -1.79 -6.59 18.15
C GLY A 180 -3.01 -6.85 19.04
N PRO A 181 -3.52 -8.10 19.05
CA PRO A 181 -4.61 -8.51 19.94
C PRO A 181 -4.35 -8.31 21.43
N ASP A 182 -3.07 -8.23 21.83
CA ASP A 182 -2.62 -7.99 23.20
C ASP A 182 -2.54 -6.49 23.57
N GLY A 183 -2.90 -5.59 22.65
CA GLY A 183 -2.84 -4.14 22.81
C GLY A 183 -1.43 -3.56 22.70
N ARG A 184 -0.41 -4.34 22.34
CA ARG A 184 0.98 -3.86 22.22
C ARG A 184 1.35 -3.59 20.76
N PRO A 185 2.30 -2.67 20.49
CA PRO A 185 2.83 -2.48 19.15
C PRO A 185 3.34 -3.78 18.52
N VAL A 186 2.87 -4.09 17.32
CA VAL A 186 3.29 -5.28 16.57
C VAL A 186 4.70 -5.06 16.05
N MET A 187 5.59 -5.97 16.44
CA MET A 187 6.93 -6.08 15.89
C MET A 187 7.10 -7.48 15.35
N ILE A 188 7.51 -7.58 14.09
CA ILE A 188 7.78 -8.85 13.42
C ILE A 188 9.28 -9.06 13.31
N HIS A 189 9.68 -10.30 13.11
CA HIS A 189 11.03 -10.62 12.68
C HIS A 189 11.02 -11.73 11.65
N LEU A 190 12.04 -11.77 10.79
CA LEU A 190 12.28 -12.81 9.80
C LEU A 190 13.78 -13.13 9.72
N PRO A 191 14.14 -14.39 9.41
CA PRO A 191 15.53 -14.73 9.18
C PRO A 191 16.04 -14.06 7.90
N LEU A 192 17.23 -13.46 7.99
CA LEU A 192 17.94 -12.87 6.85
C LEU A 192 19.38 -13.37 6.88
N GLY A 193 19.62 -14.49 6.18
CA GLY A 193 20.89 -15.22 6.30
C GLY A 193 21.09 -15.76 7.71
N ARG A 194 22.13 -15.30 8.40
CA ARG A 194 22.45 -15.69 9.80
C ARG A 194 21.84 -14.76 10.85
N GLU A 195 21.26 -13.64 10.42
CA GLU A 195 20.72 -12.62 11.32
C GLU A 195 19.20 -12.66 11.34
N ARG A 196 18.61 -11.97 12.32
CA ARG A 196 17.18 -11.65 12.33
C ARG A 196 17.01 -10.20 11.92
N LEU A 197 16.16 -9.99 10.92
CA LEU A 197 15.65 -8.67 10.58
C LEU A 197 14.39 -8.42 11.38
N PHE A 198 14.35 -7.32 12.11
CA PHE A 198 13.17 -6.86 12.84
C PHE A 198 12.45 -5.78 12.03
N ALA A 199 11.12 -5.70 12.14
CA ALA A 199 10.37 -4.58 11.59
C ALA A 199 9.19 -4.19 12.50
N GLN A 200 9.07 -2.88 12.76
CA GLN A 200 7.89 -2.29 13.37
C GLN A 200 6.77 -2.23 12.33
N VAL A 201 5.56 -2.64 12.70
CA VAL A 201 4.39 -2.50 11.83
C VAL A 201 3.69 -1.19 12.14
N TRP A 202 3.51 -0.36 11.11
CA TRP A 202 2.73 0.86 11.14
C TRP A 202 1.39 0.65 10.44
N GLN A 203 0.35 1.36 10.89
CA GLN A 203 -0.97 1.39 10.29
C GLN A 203 -1.28 2.81 9.81
N VAL A 204 -1.64 2.94 8.54
CA VAL A 204 -2.26 4.12 7.94
C VAL A 204 -3.72 3.80 7.65
N ASN A 205 -4.64 4.68 8.06
CA ASN A 205 -6.04 4.54 7.71
C ASN A 205 -6.30 5.22 6.37
N VAL A 206 -6.80 4.47 5.40
CA VAL A 206 -7.09 4.93 4.04
C VAL A 206 -8.59 4.78 3.80
N GLY A 207 -9.34 5.79 4.26
CA GLY A 207 -10.79 5.70 4.34
C GLY A 207 -11.21 4.59 5.31
N ARG A 208 -11.90 3.57 4.80
CA ARG A 208 -12.35 2.38 5.53
C ARG A 208 -11.26 1.31 5.66
N ASN A 209 -10.26 1.34 4.79
CA ASN A 209 -9.24 0.30 4.69
C ASN A 209 -8.00 0.65 5.51
N GLN A 210 -7.21 -0.38 5.82
CA GLN A 210 -5.94 -0.24 6.54
C GLN A 210 -4.79 -0.54 5.58
N LEU A 211 -3.74 0.29 5.63
CA LEU A 211 -2.46 0.03 5.00
C LEU A 211 -1.42 -0.23 6.09
N LEU A 212 -0.86 -1.44 6.09
CA LEU A 212 0.23 -1.86 6.96
C LEU A 212 1.57 -1.57 6.27
N LEU A 213 2.45 -0.84 6.95
CA LEU A 213 3.77 -0.49 6.46
C LEU A 213 4.84 -1.07 7.37
N LEU A 214 5.80 -1.79 6.78
CA LEU A 214 6.89 -2.45 7.50
C LEU A 214 8.12 -1.56 7.53
N ASP A 215 8.59 -1.23 8.73
CA ASP A 215 9.69 -0.32 8.98
C ASP A 215 10.84 -1.02 9.71
N THR A 216 12.01 -1.09 9.09
CA THR A 216 13.20 -1.73 9.66
C THR A 216 14.06 -0.77 10.48
N ASP A 217 13.74 0.52 10.54
CA ASP A 217 14.46 1.50 11.36
C ASP A 217 14.10 1.34 12.85
N VAL A 218 14.59 0.25 13.44
CA VAL A 218 14.39 -0.12 14.84
C VAL A 218 15.71 -0.46 15.49
N GLU A 219 15.79 -0.24 16.81
CA GLU A 219 17.07 -0.35 17.53
C GLU A 219 17.70 -1.74 17.45
N SER A 220 16.87 -2.79 17.42
CA SER A 220 17.26 -4.19 17.35
C SER A 220 17.96 -4.59 16.04
N ASN A 221 17.95 -3.74 15.02
CA ASN A 221 18.62 -3.98 13.75
C ASN A 221 20.00 -3.34 13.70
N THR A 222 20.91 -3.97 12.95
CA THR A 222 22.19 -3.38 12.55
C THR A 222 21.97 -2.10 11.74
N PRO A 223 22.95 -1.17 11.71
CA PRO A 223 22.82 0.06 10.92
C PRO A 223 22.52 -0.17 9.43
N GLU A 224 22.97 -1.29 8.87
CA GLU A 224 22.64 -1.69 7.50
C GLU A 224 21.19 -2.16 7.37
N ASN A 225 20.72 -3.03 8.28
CA ASN A 225 19.34 -3.52 8.28
C ASN A 225 18.32 -2.40 8.52
N ARG A 226 18.67 -1.37 9.31
CA ARG A 226 17.80 -0.18 9.49
C ARG A 226 17.54 0.57 8.19
N LYS A 227 18.51 0.57 7.26
CA LYS A 227 18.38 1.22 5.96
C LYS A 227 17.59 0.40 4.94
N LEU A 228 17.27 -0.86 5.23
CA LEU A 228 16.64 -1.76 4.26
C LEU A 228 15.27 -1.25 3.78
N SER A 229 14.44 -0.68 4.66
CA SER A 229 13.19 -0.04 4.26
C SER A 229 13.33 1.46 4.01
N ALA A 230 14.53 2.07 4.04
CA ALA A 230 14.64 3.52 3.97
C ALA A 230 14.18 4.10 2.63
N ARG A 231 14.51 3.45 1.51
CA ARG A 231 14.25 3.95 0.15
C ARG A 231 13.53 2.95 -0.73
N LEU A 232 12.77 3.47 -1.67
CA LEU A 232 12.15 2.70 -2.74
C LEU A 232 13.14 2.47 -3.88
N TYR A 233 13.22 1.24 -4.40
CA TYR A 233 14.06 0.83 -5.55
C TYR A 233 15.51 1.30 -5.48
N PHE A 234 16.15 1.12 -4.34
CA PHE A 234 17.57 1.47 -4.15
C PHE A 234 18.44 0.21 -3.99
N GLY A 235 19.75 0.44 -4.10
CA GLY A 235 20.74 -0.58 -3.86
C GLY A 235 20.87 -1.57 -5.02
N ASP A 236 21.49 -2.69 -4.72
CA ASP A 236 21.79 -3.76 -5.66
C ASP A 236 20.74 -4.90 -5.60
N GLN A 237 21.01 -5.99 -6.32
CA GLN A 237 20.13 -7.16 -6.31
C GLN A 237 19.99 -7.78 -4.91
N HIS A 238 21.04 -7.72 -4.09
CA HIS A 238 21.00 -8.24 -2.72
C HIS A 238 20.08 -7.41 -1.83
N THR A 239 20.13 -6.09 -1.94
CA THR A 239 19.20 -5.18 -1.24
C THR A 239 17.76 -5.44 -1.69
N ARG A 240 17.55 -5.56 -3.00
CA ARG A 240 16.23 -5.80 -3.59
C ARG A 240 15.59 -7.10 -3.09
N ILE A 241 16.30 -8.23 -3.12
CA ILE A 241 15.73 -9.51 -2.66
C ILE A 241 15.41 -9.48 -1.16
N ARG A 242 16.21 -8.75 -0.35
CA ARG A 242 15.94 -8.54 1.08
C ARG A 242 14.67 -7.70 1.31
N GLN A 243 14.43 -6.68 0.48
CA GLN A 243 13.17 -5.91 0.51
C GLN A 243 11.98 -6.78 0.08
N GLU A 244 12.12 -7.60 -0.97
CA GLU A 244 11.06 -8.51 -1.44
C GLU A 244 10.75 -9.60 -0.39
N LEU A 245 11.76 -10.11 0.33
CA LEU A 245 11.58 -11.00 1.47
C LEU A 245 10.85 -10.30 2.63
N LEU A 246 11.25 -9.07 2.99
CA LEU A 246 10.57 -8.28 4.01
C LEU A 246 9.10 -8.03 3.62
N LEU A 247 8.84 -7.62 2.38
CA LEU A 247 7.48 -7.36 1.89
C LEU A 247 6.63 -8.64 1.90
N GLY A 248 7.15 -9.75 1.35
CA GLY A 248 6.41 -11.00 1.25
C GLY A 248 6.28 -11.74 2.58
N VAL A 249 7.40 -12.23 3.11
CA VAL A 249 7.45 -12.99 4.38
C VAL A 249 7.04 -12.11 5.55
N GLY A 250 7.63 -10.92 5.65
CA GLY A 250 7.30 -9.99 6.71
C GLY A 250 5.84 -9.55 6.66
N GLY A 251 5.28 -9.33 5.46
CA GLY A 251 3.88 -8.95 5.33
C GLY A 251 2.88 -10.00 5.81
N ILE A 252 3.09 -11.29 5.50
CA ILE A 252 2.27 -12.38 6.05
C ILE A 252 2.40 -12.44 7.58
N ARG A 253 3.61 -12.29 8.12
CA ARG A 253 3.84 -12.25 9.57
C ARG A 253 3.17 -11.04 10.23
N ALA A 254 3.17 -9.89 9.56
CA ALA A 254 2.54 -8.67 10.06
C ALA A 254 1.02 -8.82 10.14
N LEU A 255 0.38 -9.42 9.12
CA LEU A 255 -1.05 -9.72 9.15
C LEU A 255 -1.39 -10.64 10.32
N ARG A 256 -0.67 -11.76 10.46
CA ARG A 256 -0.88 -12.73 11.54
C ARG A 256 -0.67 -12.11 12.93
N ALA A 257 0.45 -11.41 13.13
CA ALA A 257 0.77 -10.77 14.42
C ALA A 257 -0.19 -9.62 14.76
N SER A 258 -0.82 -9.02 13.75
CA SER A 258 -1.90 -8.03 13.92
C SER A 258 -3.26 -8.65 14.24
N GLY A 259 -3.39 -9.98 14.26
CA GLY A 259 -4.66 -10.68 14.44
C GLY A 259 -5.63 -10.50 13.27
N ILE A 260 -5.11 -10.25 12.07
CA ILE A 260 -5.91 -10.07 10.87
C ILE A 260 -5.99 -11.41 10.14
N GLU A 261 -7.20 -11.95 10.01
CA GLU A 261 -7.52 -13.11 9.19
C GLU A 261 -7.91 -12.64 7.79
N TRP A 262 -7.34 -13.21 6.73
CA TRP A 262 -7.62 -12.81 5.34
C TRP A 262 -8.26 -13.93 4.52
N SER A 263 -8.97 -13.55 3.45
CA SER A 263 -9.63 -14.50 2.54
C SER A 263 -8.73 -14.96 1.39
N GLY A 264 -7.77 -14.13 1.00
CA GLY A 264 -6.90 -14.38 -0.14
C GLY A 264 -5.86 -13.28 -0.29
N LEU A 265 -4.88 -13.54 -1.16
CA LEU A 265 -3.79 -12.63 -1.48
C LEU A 265 -4.02 -11.98 -2.84
N HIS A 266 -3.71 -10.69 -2.95
CA HIS A 266 -3.54 -10.01 -4.23
C HIS A 266 -2.13 -9.47 -4.29
N LEU A 267 -1.33 -9.95 -5.23
CA LEU A 267 0.04 -9.52 -5.45
C LEU A 267 0.08 -8.53 -6.62
N ASN A 268 0.37 -7.27 -6.31
CA ASN A 268 0.60 -6.25 -7.32
C ASN A 268 2.05 -6.36 -7.82
N GLU A 269 2.23 -7.11 -8.90
CA GLU A 269 3.52 -7.47 -9.50
C GLU A 269 4.40 -8.40 -8.63
N GLY A 270 5.53 -8.86 -9.17
CA GLY A 270 6.38 -9.91 -8.58
C GLY A 270 7.10 -9.58 -7.27
N HIS A 271 7.06 -8.33 -6.79
CA HIS A 271 7.82 -7.87 -5.62
C HIS A 271 7.44 -8.55 -4.31
N SER A 272 6.20 -9.05 -4.22
CA SER A 272 5.65 -9.69 -3.02
C SER A 272 5.52 -11.21 -3.17
N ALA A 273 6.15 -11.82 -4.19
CA ALA A 273 6.00 -13.24 -4.50
C ALA A 273 6.32 -14.16 -3.30
N PHE A 274 7.26 -13.78 -2.43
CA PHE A 274 7.59 -14.53 -1.21
C PHE A 274 6.42 -14.65 -0.22
N ALA A 275 5.37 -13.81 -0.32
CA ALA A 275 4.16 -13.94 0.48
C ALA A 275 3.49 -15.30 0.27
N THR A 276 3.51 -15.83 -0.96
CA THR A 276 2.91 -17.15 -1.27
C THR A 276 3.64 -18.28 -0.55
N LEU A 277 4.97 -18.21 -0.45
CA LEU A 277 5.78 -19.22 0.22
C LEU A 277 5.60 -19.17 1.74
N GLU A 278 5.59 -17.98 2.33
CA GLU A 278 5.32 -17.84 3.76
C GLU A 278 3.87 -18.23 4.09
N TYR A 279 2.92 -17.95 3.21
CA TYR A 279 1.54 -18.38 3.39
C TYR A 279 1.41 -19.91 3.30
N ALA A 280 2.07 -20.56 2.33
CA ALA A 280 2.12 -22.02 2.27
C ALA A 280 2.74 -22.62 3.54
N ARG A 281 3.86 -22.07 4.01
CA ARG A 281 4.51 -22.48 5.26
C ARG A 281 3.57 -22.36 6.46
N LEU A 282 2.84 -21.25 6.56
CA LEU A 282 1.84 -21.01 7.60
C LEU A 282 0.73 -22.07 7.55
N ARG A 283 0.20 -22.35 6.36
CA ARG A 283 -0.89 -23.32 6.17
C ARG A 283 -0.44 -24.75 6.45
N MET A 284 0.82 -25.10 6.14
CA MET A 284 1.42 -26.39 6.55
C MET A 284 1.43 -26.53 8.07
N GLU A 285 1.82 -25.49 8.82
CA GLU A 285 1.82 -25.51 10.29
C GLU A 285 0.41 -25.65 10.87
N GLU A 286 -0.58 -24.98 10.28
CA GLU A 286 -1.97 -24.98 10.76
C GLU A 286 -2.72 -26.27 10.47
N THR A 287 -2.43 -26.91 9.34
CA THR A 287 -3.20 -28.09 8.86
C THR A 287 -2.45 -29.41 9.03
N GLY A 288 -1.12 -29.37 9.15
CA GLY A 288 -0.26 -30.55 9.10
C GLY A 288 -0.10 -31.17 7.70
N ALA A 289 -0.65 -30.54 6.65
CA ALA A 289 -0.55 -31.01 5.28
C ALA A 289 0.86 -30.80 4.68
N ASP A 290 1.19 -31.59 3.66
CA ASP A 290 2.44 -31.45 2.92
C ASP A 290 2.42 -30.24 1.98
N PHE A 291 3.60 -29.78 1.56
CA PHE A 291 3.76 -28.57 0.75
C PHE A 291 2.92 -28.57 -0.53
N TRP A 292 2.81 -29.69 -1.24
CA TRP A 292 2.12 -29.72 -2.54
C TRP A 292 0.63 -29.52 -2.39
N SER A 293 0.04 -30.13 -1.36
CA SER A 293 -1.36 -29.95 -1.01
C SER A 293 -1.66 -28.47 -0.71
N VAL A 294 -0.85 -27.82 0.13
CA VAL A 294 -1.10 -26.43 0.53
C VAL A 294 -0.70 -25.41 -0.52
N ALA A 295 0.29 -25.70 -1.36
CA ALA A 295 0.66 -24.85 -2.48
C ALA A 295 -0.50 -24.68 -3.48
N GLN A 296 -1.29 -25.74 -3.70
CA GLN A 296 -2.47 -25.68 -4.54
C GLN A 296 -3.55 -24.76 -3.94
N ASP A 297 -3.82 -24.87 -2.65
CA ASP A 297 -4.77 -24.00 -1.94
C ASP A 297 -4.33 -22.54 -1.94
N VAL A 298 -3.04 -22.29 -1.70
CA VAL A 298 -2.46 -20.94 -1.75
C VAL A 298 -2.57 -20.35 -3.16
N ALA A 299 -2.30 -21.15 -4.19
CA ALA A 299 -2.45 -20.71 -5.58
C ALA A 299 -3.90 -20.35 -5.91
N GLN A 300 -4.88 -21.15 -5.46
CA GLN A 300 -6.31 -20.88 -5.67
C GLN A 300 -6.81 -19.65 -4.92
N SER A 301 -6.14 -19.27 -3.83
CA SER A 301 -6.45 -18.09 -3.01
C SER A 301 -5.56 -16.89 -3.30
N THR A 302 -4.74 -16.93 -4.36
CA THR A 302 -3.83 -15.84 -4.75
C THR A 302 -4.12 -15.33 -6.15
N VAL A 303 -4.32 -14.01 -6.26
CA VAL A 303 -4.39 -13.28 -7.52
C VAL A 303 -3.05 -12.58 -7.76
N PHE A 304 -2.50 -12.75 -8.96
CA PHE A 304 -1.29 -12.06 -9.41
C PHE A 304 -1.63 -11.11 -10.55
N THR A 305 -1.30 -9.83 -10.39
CA THR A 305 -1.41 -8.84 -11.47
C THR A 305 -0.05 -8.60 -12.10
N ASN A 306 0.03 -8.81 -13.42
CA ASN A 306 1.20 -8.46 -14.21
C ASN A 306 0.97 -7.13 -14.93
N VAL A 307 1.87 -6.17 -14.76
CA VAL A 307 1.85 -4.88 -15.48
C VAL A 307 2.89 -4.77 -16.60
N SER A 308 3.70 -5.83 -16.78
CA SER A 308 4.75 -5.91 -17.81
C SER A 308 4.27 -6.65 -19.05
N LEU A 309 4.42 -6.01 -20.22
CA LEU A 309 4.10 -6.62 -21.53
C LEU A 309 5.13 -7.67 -22.01
N ARG A 310 6.27 -7.83 -21.30
CA ARG A 310 7.24 -8.91 -21.56
C ARG A 310 6.85 -10.15 -20.75
N SER A 311 6.72 -11.28 -21.44
CA SER A 311 6.13 -12.55 -20.97
C SER A 311 6.44 -12.94 -19.50
N PRO A 312 5.44 -13.46 -18.73
CA PRO A 312 5.60 -13.87 -17.33
C PRO A 312 6.61 -15.00 -17.10
N MET A 313 7.05 -15.70 -18.15
CA MET A 313 8.10 -16.74 -18.07
C MET A 313 9.46 -16.20 -17.61
N PHE A 314 9.72 -14.89 -17.70
CA PHE A 314 10.99 -14.31 -17.27
C PHE A 314 11.18 -14.32 -15.75
N PHE A 315 10.12 -14.34 -14.95
CA PHE A 315 10.21 -14.11 -13.50
C PHE A 315 10.56 -15.40 -12.73
N ILE A 316 9.85 -16.50 -12.99
CA ILE A 316 10.13 -17.80 -12.35
C ILE A 316 11.51 -18.30 -12.78
N ALA A 317 11.85 -18.21 -14.07
CA ALA A 317 13.14 -18.65 -14.59
C ALA A 317 14.34 -17.90 -13.96
N ARG A 318 14.17 -16.62 -13.57
CA ARG A 318 15.25 -15.83 -12.98
C ARG A 318 15.37 -16.03 -11.46
N ALA A 319 14.27 -16.32 -10.77
CA ALA A 319 14.24 -16.59 -9.34
C ALA A 319 14.71 -18.01 -8.99
N THR A 320 14.45 -19.01 -9.86
CA THR A 320 14.83 -20.41 -9.61
C THR A 320 16.18 -20.81 -10.20
N ALA A 321 16.73 -20.05 -11.16
CA ALA A 321 18.02 -20.35 -11.79
C ALA A 321 19.21 -20.49 -10.82
N PRO A 322 19.35 -19.70 -9.74
CA PRO A 322 20.46 -19.86 -8.80
C PRO A 322 20.28 -21.04 -7.82
N MET A 323 19.08 -21.64 -7.76
CA MET A 323 18.71 -22.66 -6.77
C MET A 323 18.75 -24.10 -7.34
N LEU A 324 19.09 -24.27 -8.61
CA LEU A 324 19.18 -25.57 -9.27
C LEU A 324 20.65 -26.04 -9.35
N PRO A 325 20.96 -27.32 -9.03
CA PRO A 325 22.29 -27.86 -9.24
C PRO A 325 22.70 -27.77 -10.72
N ALA A 326 23.98 -27.53 -11.00
CA ALA A 326 24.55 -27.29 -12.33
C ALA A 326 24.31 -28.39 -13.39
N TRP A 327 23.69 -29.51 -13.02
CA TRP A 327 23.39 -30.66 -13.88
C TRP A 327 21.95 -30.65 -14.41
N VAL A 328 21.12 -29.67 -13.99
CA VAL A 328 19.72 -29.48 -14.45
C VAL A 328 19.63 -28.35 -15.49
N VAL A 329 20.66 -28.21 -16.34
CA VAL A 329 20.55 -27.38 -17.55
C VAL A 329 20.47 -28.33 -18.76
N PRO A 330 19.27 -28.70 -19.23
CA PRO A 330 19.16 -29.24 -20.57
C PRO A 330 19.54 -28.14 -21.55
N THR A 331 20.56 -28.42 -22.34
CA THR A 331 21.23 -27.64 -23.40
C THR A 331 20.33 -27.23 -24.58
N LYS A 332 19.06 -26.89 -24.34
CA LYS A 332 18.08 -26.54 -25.41
C LYS A 332 17.20 -25.32 -25.10
N ILE A 333 17.68 -24.33 -24.36
CA ILE A 333 16.93 -23.08 -24.15
C ILE A 333 17.08 -22.09 -25.35
N ASN A 334 18.12 -22.23 -26.19
CA ASN A 334 18.36 -21.25 -27.27
C ASN A 334 17.64 -21.53 -28.60
N SER A 335 16.99 -22.68 -28.81
CA SER A 335 16.39 -23.01 -30.12
C SER A 335 14.86 -23.09 -30.14
N THR A 336 14.17 -22.91 -29.01
CA THR A 336 12.69 -22.92 -28.95
C THR A 336 12.07 -21.52 -28.87
N LEU A 337 12.88 -20.47 -29.05
CA LEU A 337 12.43 -19.07 -29.03
C LEU A 337 11.84 -18.58 -30.37
N SER A 338 11.71 -19.43 -31.40
CA SER A 338 11.21 -19.01 -32.73
C SER A 338 10.03 -19.79 -33.29
N ARG A 339 9.48 -20.82 -32.63
CA ARG A 339 8.27 -21.50 -33.10
C ARG A 339 7.35 -21.88 -31.96
N GLY A 340 6.08 -21.53 -32.14
CA GLY A 340 5.02 -21.74 -31.17
C GLY A 340 4.79 -23.19 -30.80
N SER A 341 3.99 -23.34 -29.73
CA SER A 341 3.37 -24.57 -29.23
C SER A 341 4.32 -25.74 -28.98
N THR A 342 4.68 -25.94 -27.71
CA THR A 342 4.80 -27.30 -27.16
C THR A 342 4.51 -27.26 -25.67
N GLN A 343 3.50 -28.05 -25.27
CA GLN A 343 2.96 -28.18 -23.94
C GLN A 343 3.98 -28.82 -22.98
N MET A 344 4.20 -28.19 -21.82
CA MET A 344 4.38 -28.91 -20.57
C MET A 344 3.11 -28.68 -19.74
N GLY A 345 2.54 -29.78 -19.23
CA GLY A 345 1.17 -29.89 -18.72
C GLY A 345 0.84 -29.18 -17.41
N PHE A 346 0.99 -27.85 -17.37
CA PHE A 346 0.28 -26.99 -16.42
C PHE A 346 -0.38 -25.86 -17.22
N THR A 347 -1.63 -26.06 -17.62
CA THR A 347 -2.45 -24.98 -18.17
C THR A 347 -2.89 -24.06 -17.04
N TRP A 348 -2.08 -23.05 -16.74
CA TRP A 348 -2.57 -21.82 -16.13
C TRP A 348 -3.46 -21.15 -17.16
N LYS A 349 -4.77 -21.35 -17.08
CA LYS A 349 -5.70 -20.48 -17.79
C LYS A 349 -5.62 -19.11 -17.09
N PRO A 350 -5.12 -18.05 -17.76
CA PRO A 350 -5.31 -16.71 -17.24
C PRO A 350 -6.81 -16.48 -17.09
N LEU A 351 -7.26 -16.14 -15.88
CA LEU A 351 -8.68 -15.90 -15.61
C LEU A 351 -9.23 -14.73 -16.43
N CYS A 352 -8.37 -13.79 -16.87
CA CYS A 352 -8.72 -12.78 -17.85
C CYS A 352 -7.57 -12.55 -18.84
N THR A 353 -7.79 -12.89 -20.11
CA THR A 353 -7.01 -12.36 -21.23
C THR A 353 -7.84 -11.34 -21.97
N LEU A 354 -7.37 -10.11 -22.06
CA LEU A 354 -7.84 -9.15 -23.06
C LEU A 354 -7.38 -9.67 -24.44
N ARG A 355 -8.29 -10.33 -25.15
CA ARG A 355 -8.20 -10.49 -26.59
C ARG A 355 -9.28 -9.60 -27.19
N ASP A 356 -8.86 -8.70 -28.07
CA ASP A 356 -9.76 -7.90 -28.92
C ASP A 356 -10.79 -7.03 -28.18
N GLY A 357 -10.46 -6.56 -26.96
CA GLY A 357 -11.27 -5.58 -26.24
C GLY A 357 -12.59 -6.10 -25.65
N VAL A 358 -12.81 -7.42 -25.62
CA VAL A 358 -14.00 -8.02 -25.00
C VAL A 358 -13.59 -8.90 -23.82
N ILE A 359 -14.16 -8.61 -22.65
CA ILE A 359 -14.01 -9.39 -21.43
C ILE A 359 -15.06 -10.52 -21.44
N GLY A 360 -14.62 -11.77 -21.22
CA GLY A 360 -15.52 -12.91 -21.11
C GLY A 360 -16.45 -12.80 -19.89
N SER A 361 -17.64 -13.39 -19.98
CA SER A 361 -18.72 -13.32 -18.98
C SER A 361 -18.36 -13.78 -17.56
N ASP A 362 -17.21 -14.43 -17.38
CA ASP A 362 -16.74 -14.99 -16.10
C ASP A 362 -15.67 -14.12 -15.41
N CYS A 363 -15.37 -12.93 -15.95
CA CYS A 363 -14.40 -11.99 -15.38
C CYS A 363 -15.08 -10.93 -14.49
N PHE A 364 -14.87 -11.02 -13.17
CA PHE A 364 -15.08 -9.89 -12.26
C PHE A 364 -13.84 -8.98 -12.29
N ALA A 365 -13.74 -8.13 -13.30
CA ALA A 365 -12.87 -6.96 -13.28
C ALA A 365 -13.75 -5.73 -13.01
N ILE A 366 -13.53 -5.03 -11.89
CA ILE A 366 -14.12 -3.71 -11.66
C ILE A 366 -13.42 -2.77 -12.65
N HIS A 367 -14.05 -2.56 -13.81
CA HIS A 367 -13.60 -1.61 -14.82
C HIS A 367 -13.95 -0.20 -14.34
N ILE A 368 -12.97 0.57 -13.89
CA ILE A 368 -13.14 2.01 -13.64
C ILE A 368 -12.90 2.72 -14.98
N THR A 369 -13.97 2.90 -15.75
CA THR A 369 -14.00 3.91 -16.80
C THR A 369 -15.05 4.94 -16.42
N ASP A 370 -14.67 5.90 -15.59
CA ASP A 370 -15.29 7.22 -15.65
C ASP A 370 -14.22 8.23 -16.05
N SER A 371 -14.11 8.41 -17.36
CA SER A 371 -13.36 9.46 -18.02
C SER A 371 -14.06 10.81 -17.81
N ARG A 372 -14.13 11.27 -16.56
CA ARG A 372 -14.45 12.67 -16.20
C ARG A 372 -13.65 13.13 -14.99
N VAL A 373 -12.34 12.90 -15.01
CA VAL A 373 -11.43 13.75 -14.23
C VAL A 373 -11.10 14.95 -15.10
N ASN A 374 -11.83 16.05 -14.91
CA ASN A 374 -11.40 17.36 -15.38
C ASN A 374 -10.13 17.74 -14.60
N CYS A 375 -8.97 17.33 -15.12
CA CYS A 375 -7.70 17.94 -14.76
C CYS A 375 -7.70 19.37 -15.29
N LEU A 376 -7.98 20.33 -14.42
CA LEU A 376 -7.63 21.74 -14.63
C LEU A 376 -6.10 21.86 -14.57
N ASN A 377 -5.43 21.52 -15.68
CA ASN A 377 -4.07 21.94 -15.96
C ASN A 377 -4.14 23.35 -16.56
N ASP A 378 -4.11 24.36 -15.70
CA ASP A 378 -3.83 25.74 -16.12
C ASP A 378 -2.41 26.09 -15.67
N THR A 379 -1.43 25.54 -16.37
CA THR A 379 -0.04 25.99 -16.36
C THR A 379 0.26 26.60 -17.72
N ARG A 380 -0.12 27.87 -17.88
CA ARG A 380 0.46 28.71 -18.93
C ARG A 380 1.90 29.01 -18.55
N MET A 381 2.81 28.71 -19.48
CA MET A 381 4.16 29.22 -19.53
C MET A 381 4.17 30.75 -19.30
N ILE A 382 5.02 31.21 -18.38
CA ILE A 382 6.04 32.28 -18.51
C ILE A 382 7.10 31.99 -17.45
#